data_AF-A0A382JCR1-F1
#
_entry.id   AF-A0A382JCR1-F1
#
_cell.length_a   1.000
_cell.length_b   1.000
_cell.length_c   1.000
_cell.angle_alpha   90.00
_cell.angle_beta   90.00
_cell.angle_gamma   90.00
#
_symmetry.space_group_name_H-M   'P 1'
#
loop_
_entity.id
_entity.type
_entity.pdbx_description
1 polymer ?
#
loop_
_entity_poly.entity_id
_entity_poly.type
_entity_poly.pdbx_seq_one_letter_code
_entity_poly.pdbx_strand_id
1 'polypeptide(L)'
;MHRYNILFILLLVSACVEHKFSFHISPDGSYKVHYSAHGDKMDLQDHDFPMPFGVKWDIHSTMEQIEAESYDYSAHRLFKRNETFPVSFYNGDSIYFESLLKHIAEIKHFNWFFWERYKFEFRFSGRKVKSKYPLVGQFMKDMENPPDGWMQEALIYLLTETLKRTDLEWNTRPII
;
A
#
# COMPACT_ATOMS: atom_id res chain seq x y z
N MET A 1 0.99 -38.91 6.32
CA MET A 1 -0.07 -37.91 6.62
C MET A 1 0.47 -36.49 6.46
N HIS A 2 0.67 -35.97 5.23
CA HIS A 2 1.19 -34.61 5.01
C HIS A 2 0.61 -33.88 3.78
N ARG A 3 -0.46 -34.43 3.17
CA ARG A 3 -1.07 -33.85 1.96
C ARG A 3 -2.23 -32.88 2.24
N TYR A 4 -2.75 -32.84 3.47
CA TYR A 4 -3.92 -32.02 3.82
C TYR A 4 -3.59 -30.56 4.23
N ASN A 5 -2.32 -30.23 4.52
CA ASN A 5 -1.94 -28.85 4.89
C ASN A 5 -1.81 -27.90 3.69
N ILE A 6 -1.47 -28.39 2.49
CA ILE A 6 -1.31 -27.52 1.30
C ILE A 6 -2.66 -27.03 0.78
N LEU A 7 -3.69 -27.88 0.83
CA LEU A 7 -5.03 -27.52 0.35
C LEU A 7 -5.68 -26.44 1.24
N PHE A 8 -5.43 -26.49 2.55
CA PHE A 8 -5.91 -25.49 3.50
C PHE A 8 -5.20 -24.15 3.33
N ILE A 9 -3.90 -24.16 3.02
CA ILE A 9 -3.15 -22.95 2.66
C ILE A 9 -3.71 -22.33 1.37
N LEU A 10 -3.98 -23.13 0.33
CA LEU A 10 -4.56 -22.66 -0.94
C LEU A 10 -5.97 -22.05 -0.77
N LEU A 11 -6.80 -22.64 0.10
CA LEU A 11 -8.14 -22.12 0.45
C LEU A 11 -8.11 -20.81 1.26
N LEU A 12 -7.01 -20.54 1.97
CA LEU A 12 -6.84 -19.28 2.71
C LEU A 12 -6.34 -18.13 1.83
N VAL A 13 -5.76 -18.41 0.65
CA VAL A 13 -5.27 -17.35 -0.26
C VAL A 13 -6.39 -16.77 -1.14
N SER A 14 -7.48 -17.50 -1.35
CA SER A 14 -8.59 -17.06 -2.23
C SER A 14 -9.48 -15.96 -1.63
N ALA A 15 -9.30 -15.62 -0.35
CA ALA A 15 -10.04 -14.55 0.32
C ALA A 15 -9.18 -13.29 0.57
N CYS A 16 -7.96 -13.23 0.04
CA CYS A 16 -7.04 -12.12 0.25
C CYS A 16 -6.99 -11.22 -0.98
N VAL A 17 -6.91 -9.91 -0.77
CA VAL A 17 -6.55 -8.97 -1.82
C VAL A 17 -5.08 -9.17 -2.20
N GLU A 18 -4.83 -9.35 -3.49
CA GLU A 18 -3.49 -9.39 -4.06
C GLU A 18 -3.19 -8.09 -4.79
N HIS A 19 -2.00 -7.52 -4.55
CA HIS A 19 -1.44 -6.43 -5.33
C HIS A 19 -0.11 -6.87 -5.93
N LYS A 20 0.06 -6.71 -7.24
CA LYS A 20 1.24 -7.15 -7.98
C LYS A 20 1.80 -6.02 -8.85
N PHE A 21 3.10 -5.80 -8.74
CA PHE A 21 3.86 -4.92 -9.63
C PHE A 21 4.82 -5.73 -10.49
N SER A 22 4.88 -5.41 -11.76
CA SER A 22 5.86 -5.96 -12.71
C SER A 22 6.57 -4.81 -13.41
N PHE A 23 7.88 -4.72 -13.19
CA PHE A 23 8.75 -3.73 -13.81
C PHE A 23 9.53 -4.37 -14.94
N HIS A 24 9.40 -3.84 -16.15
CA HIS A 24 10.22 -4.22 -17.29
C HIS A 24 11.09 -3.03 -17.68
N ILE A 25 12.40 -3.13 -17.44
CA ILE A 25 13.36 -2.06 -17.69
C ILE A 25 14.02 -2.31 -19.04
N SER A 26 13.92 -1.33 -19.94
CA SER A 26 14.52 -1.38 -21.27
C SER A 26 15.99 -0.93 -21.24
N PRO A 27 16.81 -1.34 -22.23
CA PRO A 27 18.22 -0.96 -22.27
C PRO A 27 18.47 0.56 -22.35
N ASP A 28 17.55 1.32 -22.94
CA ASP A 28 17.65 2.78 -22.97
C ASP A 28 17.39 3.44 -21.60
N GLY A 29 17.00 2.65 -20.59
CA GLY A 29 16.66 3.10 -19.25
C GLY A 29 15.22 3.59 -19.10
N SER A 30 14.40 3.51 -20.15
CA SER A 30 12.95 3.58 -20.02
C SER A 30 12.44 2.32 -19.32
N TYR A 31 11.23 2.39 -18.75
CA TYR A 31 10.66 1.22 -18.09
C TYR A 31 9.14 1.18 -18.22
N LYS A 32 8.61 -0.02 -18.40
CA LYS A 32 7.18 -0.31 -18.36
C LYS A 32 6.82 -0.85 -16.99
N VAL A 33 5.75 -0.32 -16.42
CA VAL A 33 5.16 -0.84 -15.19
C VAL A 33 3.78 -1.41 -15.53
N HIS A 34 3.57 -2.65 -15.09
CA HIS A 34 2.26 -3.27 -15.06
C HIS A 34 1.88 -3.51 -13.59
N TYR A 35 0.77 -2.93 -13.20
CA TYR A 35 0.11 -3.15 -11.92
C TYR A 35 -1.11 -4.03 -12.15
N SER A 36 -1.30 -5.03 -11.31
CA SER A 36 -2.55 -5.78 -11.23
C SER A 36 -2.97 -5.97 -9.78
N ALA A 37 -4.26 -5.93 -9.52
CA ALA A 37 -4.85 -6.27 -8.24
C ALA A 37 -6.10 -7.12 -8.42
N HIS A 38 -6.33 -8.01 -7.46
CA HIS A 38 -7.43 -8.96 -7.43
C HIS A 38 -7.98 -9.05 -6.01
N GLY A 39 -9.30 -9.02 -5.83
CA GLY A 39 -9.91 -9.10 -4.52
C GLY A 39 -11.35 -8.58 -4.50
N ASP A 40 -11.95 -8.52 -3.32
CA ASP A 40 -13.26 -7.89 -3.19
C ASP A 40 -13.16 -6.37 -3.40
N LYS A 41 -14.30 -5.77 -3.72
CA LYS A 41 -14.36 -4.35 -4.09
C LYS A 41 -14.02 -3.41 -2.93
N MET A 42 -14.42 -3.75 -1.71
CA MET A 42 -14.24 -2.84 -0.57
C MET A 42 -12.76 -2.77 -0.20
N ASP A 43 -12.09 -3.91 -0.11
CA ASP A 43 -10.68 -3.97 0.23
C ASP A 43 -9.81 -3.41 -0.92
N LEU A 44 -10.18 -3.62 -2.19
CA LEU A 44 -9.46 -2.99 -3.31
C LEU A 44 -9.58 -1.47 -3.36
N GLN A 45 -10.71 -0.91 -2.91
CA GLN A 45 -10.99 0.52 -2.93
C GLN A 45 -10.62 1.24 -1.63
N ASP A 46 -10.17 0.49 -0.61
CA ASP A 46 -9.72 1.09 0.63
C ASP A 46 -8.47 1.96 0.41
N HIS A 47 -8.11 2.71 1.45
CA HIS A 47 -6.96 3.61 1.39
C HIS A 47 -5.68 2.96 1.93
N ASP A 48 -5.68 1.67 2.28
CA ASP A 48 -4.50 0.98 2.78
C ASP A 48 -3.50 0.74 1.64
N PHE A 49 -3.99 0.42 0.44
CA PHE A 49 -3.20 0.38 -0.80
C PHE A 49 -3.87 1.17 -1.94
N PRO A 50 -3.57 2.47 -2.11
CA PRO A 50 -4.13 3.23 -3.22
C PRO A 50 -3.63 2.68 -4.56
N MET A 51 -4.56 2.46 -5.50
CA MET A 51 -4.27 1.93 -6.83
C MET A 51 -3.81 3.03 -7.79
N PRO A 52 -2.94 2.73 -8.79
CA PRO A 52 -2.56 3.70 -9.81
C PRO A 52 -3.79 4.19 -10.57
N PHE A 53 -3.98 5.49 -10.70
CA PHE A 53 -5.15 6.08 -11.36
C PHE A 53 -4.72 7.30 -12.21
N GLY A 54 -5.63 7.79 -13.07
CA GLY A 54 -5.45 9.01 -13.87
C GLY A 54 -4.91 8.80 -15.28
N VAL A 55 -4.95 9.86 -16.09
CA VAL A 55 -4.80 9.83 -17.57
C VAL A 55 -3.46 9.33 -18.12
N LYS A 56 -2.43 9.21 -17.27
CA LYS A 56 -1.12 8.65 -17.68
C LYS A 56 -1.06 7.13 -17.59
N TRP A 57 -2.04 6.53 -16.92
CA TRP A 57 -2.20 5.10 -16.80
C TRP A 57 -3.31 4.65 -17.75
N ASP A 58 -3.04 3.58 -18.47
CA ASP A 58 -4.10 2.88 -19.19
C ASP A 58 -4.61 1.76 -18.27
N ILE A 59 -5.91 1.84 -17.97
CA ILE A 59 -6.56 1.18 -16.85
C ILE A 59 -7.66 0.28 -17.39
N HIS A 60 -7.68 -0.96 -16.94
CA HIS A 60 -8.78 -1.89 -17.12
C HIS A 60 -9.26 -2.38 -15.76
N SER A 61 -10.56 -2.32 -15.52
CA SER A 61 -11.17 -2.72 -14.25
C SER A 61 -12.49 -3.44 -14.47
N THR A 62 -12.75 -4.47 -13.66
CA THR A 62 -14.04 -5.16 -13.62
C THR A 62 -14.98 -4.62 -12.54
N MET A 63 -14.60 -3.55 -11.82
CA MET A 63 -15.33 -2.99 -10.66
C MET A 63 -16.75 -2.50 -10.94
N GLU A 64 -17.11 -2.32 -12.21
CA GLU A 64 -18.46 -1.96 -12.64
C GLU A 64 -19.42 -3.16 -12.73
N GLN A 65 -18.91 -4.39 -12.61
CA GLN A 65 -19.74 -5.60 -12.58
C GLN A 65 -20.57 -5.64 -11.28
N ILE A 66 -21.89 -5.83 -11.39
CA ILE A 66 -22.83 -5.70 -10.26
C ILE A 66 -22.92 -6.99 -9.42
N GLU A 67 -22.57 -8.14 -9.99
CA GLU A 67 -22.77 -9.47 -9.39
C GLU A 67 -21.46 -10.26 -9.16
N ALA A 68 -20.31 -9.58 -9.18
CA ALA A 68 -19.03 -10.24 -8.96
C ALA A 68 -18.66 -10.28 -7.46
N GLU A 69 -18.20 -11.44 -6.99
CA GLU A 69 -17.66 -11.61 -5.63
C GLU A 69 -16.20 -11.15 -5.51
N SER A 70 -15.48 -11.09 -6.64
CA SER A 70 -14.10 -10.61 -6.74
C SER A 70 -13.91 -9.83 -8.03
N TYR A 71 -12.98 -8.88 -8.00
CA TYR A 71 -12.74 -7.90 -9.04
C TYR A 71 -11.28 -7.85 -9.40
N ASP A 72 -11.03 -7.57 -10.67
CA ASP A 72 -9.70 -7.35 -11.22
C ASP A 72 -9.51 -5.88 -11.55
N TYR A 73 -8.32 -5.39 -11.25
CA TYR A 73 -7.85 -4.08 -11.64
C TYR A 73 -6.48 -4.22 -12.26
N SER A 74 -6.27 -3.63 -13.42
CA SER A 74 -4.96 -3.56 -14.05
C SER A 74 -4.69 -2.15 -14.54
N ALA A 75 -3.45 -1.70 -14.34
CA ALA A 75 -3.00 -0.41 -14.81
C ALA A 75 -1.60 -0.55 -15.41
N HIS A 76 -1.41 0.07 -16.57
CA HIS A 76 -0.13 0.04 -17.25
C HIS A 76 0.34 1.43 -17.64
N ARG A 77 1.65 1.63 -17.56
CA ARG A 77 2.29 2.88 -17.94
C ARG A 77 3.72 2.66 -18.41
N LEU A 78 4.09 3.39 -19.44
CA LEU A 78 5.47 3.54 -19.88
C LEU A 78 6.06 4.80 -19.26
N PHE A 79 7.24 4.66 -18.66
CA PHE A 79 8.01 5.74 -18.07
C PHE A 79 9.26 5.99 -18.91
N LYS A 80 9.56 7.26 -19.16
CA LYS A 80 10.77 7.66 -19.87
C LYS A 80 12.01 7.40 -19.02
N ARG A 81 13.18 7.38 -19.67
CA ARG A 81 14.47 7.30 -18.97
C ARG A 81 14.55 8.37 -17.87
N ASN A 82 14.93 7.95 -16.66
CA ASN A 82 15.05 8.79 -15.46
C ASN A 82 13.74 9.43 -14.97
N GLU A 83 12.58 9.07 -15.53
CA GLU A 83 11.29 9.47 -14.98
C GLU A 83 11.07 8.77 -13.64
N THR A 84 10.68 9.53 -12.62
CA THR A 84 10.48 9.00 -11.26
C THR A 84 9.17 8.24 -11.14
N PHE A 85 9.23 7.04 -10.56
CA PHE A 85 8.03 6.31 -10.17
C PHE A 85 7.38 7.02 -8.96
N PRO A 86 6.04 7.16 -8.91
CA PRO A 86 5.37 7.76 -7.77
C PRO A 86 5.61 6.96 -6.49
N VAL A 87 5.76 7.67 -5.37
CA VAL A 87 6.00 7.06 -4.04
C VAL A 87 4.72 6.47 -3.43
N SER A 88 3.57 6.99 -3.86
CA SER A 88 2.22 6.54 -3.51
C SER A 88 1.25 6.92 -4.64
N PHE A 89 0.16 6.20 -4.79
CA PHE A 89 -0.95 6.53 -5.69
C PHE A 89 -2.12 7.22 -4.99
N TYR A 90 -1.93 7.70 -3.76
CA TYR A 90 -2.97 8.44 -3.08
C TYR A 90 -3.14 9.85 -3.65
N ASN A 91 -4.39 10.29 -3.81
CA ASN A 91 -4.76 11.58 -4.41
C ASN A 91 -5.88 12.30 -3.65
N GLY A 92 -6.11 11.93 -2.39
CA GLY A 92 -7.08 12.60 -1.53
C GLY A 92 -6.47 13.76 -0.75
N ASP A 93 -7.35 14.60 -0.20
CA ASP A 93 -6.97 15.67 0.70
C ASP A 93 -6.76 15.11 2.12
N SER A 94 -5.51 15.14 2.59
CA SER A 94 -5.16 15.15 4.02
C SER A 94 -5.38 13.88 4.89
N ILE A 95 -5.70 12.69 4.37
CA ILE A 95 -5.51 11.47 5.19
C ILE A 95 -4.00 11.18 5.24
N TYR A 96 -3.38 11.58 6.35
CA TYR A 96 -1.97 11.46 6.73
C TYR A 96 -1.11 10.59 5.79
N PHE A 97 -0.43 11.23 4.83
CA PHE A 97 0.46 10.60 3.82
C PHE A 97 1.50 9.65 4.43
N GLU A 98 1.88 9.86 5.69
CA GLU A 98 2.84 9.04 6.41
C GLU A 98 2.24 7.78 7.06
N SER A 99 0.92 7.58 6.98
CA SER A 99 0.24 6.31 7.30
C SER A 99 0.08 5.39 6.09
N LEU A 100 0.06 5.96 4.89
CA LEU A 100 -0.07 5.20 3.65
C LEU A 100 1.14 4.31 3.42
N LEU A 101 0.90 3.12 2.85
CA LEU A 101 1.99 2.26 2.41
C LEU A 101 2.76 2.95 1.29
N LYS A 102 4.07 3.14 1.48
CA LYS A 102 4.95 3.76 0.48
C LYS A 102 5.69 2.69 -0.29
N HIS A 103 5.60 2.75 -1.61
CA HIS A 103 6.32 1.90 -2.55
C HIS A 103 7.39 2.72 -3.26
N ILE A 104 8.57 2.83 -2.64
CA ILE A 104 9.64 3.63 -3.23
C ILE A 104 10.37 2.76 -4.25
N ALA A 105 10.11 2.99 -5.54
CA ALA A 105 10.87 2.40 -6.63
C ALA A 105 11.85 3.43 -7.20
N GLU A 106 13.14 3.11 -7.16
CA GLU A 106 14.22 3.88 -7.75
C GLU A 106 14.78 3.11 -8.94
N ILE A 107 14.55 3.63 -10.15
CA ILE A 107 15.12 3.10 -11.39
C ILE A 107 16.10 4.13 -11.93
N LYS A 108 17.38 3.76 -12.03
CA LYS A 108 18.44 4.62 -12.57
C LYS A 108 19.20 3.90 -13.67
N HIS A 109 19.45 4.64 -14.75
CA HIS A 109 20.22 4.18 -15.89
C HIS A 109 21.39 5.13 -16.17
N PHE A 110 22.61 4.60 -16.06
CA PHE A 110 23.86 5.30 -16.33
C PHE A 110 24.56 4.68 -17.53
N ASN A 111 24.94 5.51 -18.50
CA ASN A 111 25.68 5.10 -19.68
C ASN A 111 26.98 5.90 -19.74
N TRP A 112 28.11 5.21 -19.73
CA TRP A 112 29.46 5.72 -19.99
C TRP A 112 30.01 5.00 -21.23
N PHE A 113 30.90 5.64 -22.00
CA PHE A 113 31.58 5.13 -23.20
C PHE A 113 31.91 3.62 -23.26
N PHE A 114 32.20 2.95 -22.15
CA PHE A 114 32.51 1.51 -22.12
C PHE A 114 31.68 0.70 -21.10
N TRP A 115 30.76 1.35 -20.37
CA TRP A 115 30.05 0.73 -19.26
C TRP A 115 28.62 1.25 -19.18
N GLU A 116 27.69 0.31 -19.11
CA GLU A 116 26.28 0.61 -18.85
C GLU A 116 25.90 0.04 -17.49
N ARG A 117 25.24 0.85 -16.66
CA ARG A 117 24.87 0.49 -15.30
C ARG A 117 23.41 0.76 -15.04
N TYR A 118 22.73 -0.29 -14.60
CA TYR A 118 21.33 -0.27 -14.20
C TYR A 118 21.24 -0.45 -12.70
N LYS A 119 20.42 0.37 -12.05
CA LYS A 119 20.03 0.18 -10.66
C LYS A 119 18.52 0.14 -10.61
N PHE A 120 17.99 -1.01 -10.18
CA PHE A 120 16.62 -1.16 -9.76
C PHE A 120 16.62 -1.39 -8.25
N GLU A 121 15.93 -0.52 -7.53
CA GLU A 121 15.75 -0.66 -6.09
C GLU A 121 14.30 -0.42 -5.73
N PHE A 122 13.66 -1.43 -5.14
CA PHE A 122 12.30 -1.34 -4.65
C PHE A 122 12.32 -1.47 -3.12
N ARG A 123 11.84 -0.44 -2.42
CA ARG A 123 11.80 -0.40 -0.96
C ARG A 123 10.34 -0.35 -0.49
N PHE A 124 9.93 -1.41 0.20
CA PHE A 124 8.73 -1.40 1.02
C PHE A 124 9.03 -0.72 2.36
N SER A 125 8.36 0.40 2.64
CA SER A 125 8.46 1.06 3.94
C SER A 125 7.16 0.92 4.70
N GLY A 126 7.17 0.10 5.74
CA GLY A 126 6.03 -0.04 6.65
C GLY A 126 5.82 1.20 7.53
N ARG A 127 4.75 1.21 8.32
CA ARG A 127 4.31 2.35 9.15
C ARG A 127 5.22 2.70 10.35
N LYS A 128 6.39 2.05 10.46
CA LYS A 128 7.39 2.21 11.54
C LYS A 128 6.81 2.09 12.96
N VAL A 129 5.87 1.16 13.17
CA VAL A 129 5.15 0.93 14.45
C VAL A 129 6.10 0.93 15.65
N LYS A 130 7.18 0.13 15.60
CA LYS A 130 8.18 0.03 16.69
C LYS A 130 8.84 1.35 17.07
N SER A 131 8.97 2.28 16.12
CA SER A 131 9.55 3.60 16.37
C SER A 131 8.54 4.61 16.87
N LYS A 132 7.26 4.45 16.51
CA LYS A 132 6.17 5.36 16.91
C LYS A 132 5.53 4.96 18.24
N TYR A 133 5.44 3.66 18.51
CA TYR A 133 4.78 3.04 19.66
C TYR A 133 5.68 1.91 20.18
N PRO A 134 6.70 2.23 20.99
CA PRO A 134 7.68 1.25 21.43
C PRO A 134 7.05 0.17 22.31
N LEU A 135 6.04 0.46 23.15
CA LEU A 135 5.39 -0.55 23.99
C LEU A 135 4.51 -1.47 23.15
N VAL A 136 3.77 -0.94 22.19
CA VAL A 136 3.05 -1.77 21.20
C VAL A 136 4.04 -2.63 20.40
N GLY A 137 5.18 -2.04 20.01
CA GLY A 137 6.24 -2.76 19.29
C GLY A 137 6.92 -3.86 20.11
N GLN A 138 6.91 -3.75 21.44
CA GLN A 138 7.37 -4.78 22.38
C GLN A 138 6.29 -5.85 22.61
N PHE A 139 5.04 -5.46 22.79
CA PHE A 139 3.88 -6.37 22.84
C PHE A 139 3.82 -7.28 21.61
N MET A 140 4.04 -6.74 20.40
CA MET A 140 4.04 -7.54 19.16
C MET A 140 5.16 -8.60 19.10
N LYS A 141 6.19 -8.50 19.96
CA LYS A 141 7.28 -9.50 20.02
C LYS A 141 6.96 -10.64 20.99
N ASP A 142 6.30 -10.33 22.09
CA ASP A 142 5.88 -11.29 23.11
C ASP A 142 4.47 -10.93 23.57
N MET A 143 3.49 -11.64 23.00
CA MET A 143 2.08 -11.46 23.32
C MET A 143 1.68 -12.14 24.63
N GLU A 144 2.48 -13.08 25.12
CA GLU A 144 2.22 -13.82 26.36
C GLU A 144 2.67 -13.01 27.58
N ASN A 145 3.70 -12.18 27.44
CA ASN A 145 4.21 -11.28 28.48
C ASN A 145 4.23 -9.82 27.99
N PRO A 146 3.05 -9.17 27.89
CA PRO A 146 2.99 -7.81 27.40
C PRO A 146 3.62 -6.80 28.38
N PRO A 147 4.28 -5.74 27.90
CA PRO A 147 4.91 -4.74 28.77
C PRO A 147 3.86 -3.84 29.42
N ASP A 148 4.02 -3.50 30.69
CA ASP A 148 3.09 -2.64 31.42
C ASP A 148 2.79 -1.33 30.66
N GLY A 149 1.50 -0.98 30.57
CA GLY A 149 1.06 0.26 29.92
C GLY A 149 0.97 0.21 28.39
N TRP A 150 1.29 -0.91 27.72
CA TRP A 150 1.15 -1.04 26.26
C TRP A 150 -0.27 -0.70 25.76
N MET A 151 -1.29 -1.12 26.51
CA MET A 151 -2.69 -0.89 26.17
C MET A 151 -3.06 0.59 26.30
N GLN A 152 -2.53 1.27 27.32
CA GLN A 152 -2.71 2.70 27.49
C GLN A 152 -2.06 3.48 26.35
N GLU A 153 -0.83 3.13 25.94
CA GLU A 153 -0.15 3.71 24.78
C GLU A 153 -0.99 3.55 23.50
N ALA A 154 -1.49 2.33 23.26
CA ALA A 154 -2.32 2.03 22.11
C ALA A 154 -3.64 2.82 22.11
N LEU A 155 -4.36 2.85 23.23
CA LEU A 155 -5.65 3.54 23.35
C LEU A 155 -5.49 5.06 23.23
N ILE A 156 -4.50 5.66 23.89
CA ILE A 156 -4.22 7.10 23.76
C ILE A 156 -3.94 7.45 22.31
N TYR A 157 -3.14 6.63 21.63
CA TYR A 157 -2.86 6.84 20.21
C TYR A 157 -4.12 6.76 19.34
N LEU A 158 -4.90 5.68 19.47
CA LEU A 158 -6.13 5.48 18.72
C LEU A 158 -7.11 6.64 18.93
N LEU A 159 -7.33 7.05 20.18
CA LEU A 159 -8.21 8.18 20.51
C LEU A 159 -7.69 9.49 19.93
N THR A 160 -6.39 9.77 20.08
CA THR A 160 -5.78 11.01 19.57
C THR A 160 -5.87 11.09 18.05
N GLU A 161 -5.57 10.01 17.34
CA GLU A 161 -5.70 9.97 15.88
C GLU A 161 -7.14 10.03 15.41
N THR A 162 -8.06 9.37 16.10
CA THR A 162 -9.50 9.46 15.79
C THR A 162 -9.99 10.89 15.95
N LEU A 163 -9.63 11.57 17.04
CA LEU A 163 -9.98 12.98 17.26
C LEU A 163 -9.39 13.91 16.19
N LYS A 164 -8.17 13.65 15.71
CA LYS A 164 -7.57 14.44 14.61
C LYS A 164 -8.24 14.22 13.26
N ARG A 165 -8.75 13.00 13.01
CA ARG A 165 -9.35 12.60 11.72
C ARG A 165 -10.84 12.88 11.65
N THR A 166 -11.49 13.00 12.79
CA THR A 166 -12.90 13.38 12.86
C THR A 166 -12.97 14.85 12.51
N ASP A 167 -13.74 15.19 11.48
CA ASP A 167 -14.12 16.58 11.22
C ASP A 167 -15.07 17.00 12.34
N LEU A 168 -14.48 17.42 13.45
CA LEU A 168 -15.21 18.03 14.55
C LEU A 168 -15.56 19.43 14.06
N GLU A 169 -16.55 19.52 13.18
CA GLU A 169 -17.41 20.69 13.09
C GLU A 169 -17.97 20.87 14.50
N TRP A 170 -17.24 21.63 15.33
CA TRP A 170 -17.73 22.03 16.63
C TRP A 170 -19.12 22.60 16.38
N ASN A 171 -20.09 22.08 17.13
CA ASN A 171 -21.46 22.54 17.18
C ASN A 171 -21.44 24.04 17.53
N THR A 172 -21.18 24.90 16.53
CA THR A 172 -21.10 26.36 16.64
C THR A 172 -22.48 26.98 16.56
N ARG A 173 -23.52 26.14 16.40
CA ARG A 173 -24.90 26.56 16.59
C ARG A 173 -25.19 26.47 18.08
N PRO A 174 -25.54 27.59 18.74
CA PRO A 174 -26.03 27.52 20.11
C PRO A 174 -27.20 26.55 20.16
N ILE A 175 -27.19 25.67 21.16
CA ILE A 175 -28.39 24.92 21.53
C ILE A 175 -29.37 26.01 22.02
N ILE A 176 -30.33 26.36 21.17
CA ILE A 176 -31.46 27.25 21.49
C ILE A 176 -32.53 26.41 22.16
#